data_AF-A0AAV8QJF7-F1
#
_entry.id   AF-A0AAV8QJF7-F1
#
_cell.length_a   1.000
_cell.length_b   1.000
_cell.length_c   1.000
_cell.angle_alpha   90.00
_cell.angle_beta   90.00
_cell.angle_gamma   90.00
#
_symmetry.space_group_name_H-M   'P 1'
#
loop_
_entity.id
_entity.type
_entity.pdbx_description
1 polymer ?
#
loop_
_entity_poly.entity_id
_entity_poly.type
_entity_poly.pdbx_seq_one_letter_code
_entity_poly.pdbx_strand_id
1 'polypeptide(L)'
;MDLPHWVASIVKEEWTNEVFDLELMRDAAGTAAVDELLNTLKLALHCVDPAPAARPEVQQILQQLDEIRPDAAGATGSSEEGGSIAAASASNNE
;
A
#
# COMPACT_ATOMS: atom_id res chain seq x y z
N MET A 1 11.68 -20.29 -16.17
CA MET A 1 10.41 -19.55 -16.07
C MET A 1 10.74 -18.16 -15.58
N ASP A 2 10.40 -17.13 -16.35
CA ASP A 2 10.64 -15.73 -16.02
C ASP A 2 9.33 -15.09 -15.55
N LEU A 3 9.18 -14.96 -14.24
CA LEU A 3 7.95 -14.49 -13.60
C LEU A 3 7.58 -13.06 -14.04
N PRO A 4 8.49 -12.07 -13.99
CA PRO A 4 8.27 -10.74 -14.56
C PRO A 4 7.71 -10.75 -15.99
N HIS A 5 8.25 -11.60 -16.86
CA HIS A 5 7.84 -11.67 -18.25
C HIS A 5 6.42 -12.23 -18.40
N TRP A 6 6.09 -13.28 -17.64
CA TRP A 6 4.75 -13.86 -17.62
C TRP A 6 3.71 -12.87 -17.09
N VAL A 7 4.02 -12.19 -15.98
CA VAL A 7 3.15 -11.15 -15.41
C VAL A 7 2.92 -10.02 -16.41
N ALA A 8 3.97 -9.54 -17.07
CA ALA A 8 3.87 -8.46 -18.06
C ALA A 8 3.04 -8.84 -19.30
N SER A 9 3.01 -10.13 -19.67
CA SER A 9 2.17 -10.63 -20.76
C SER A 9 0.69 -10.69 -20.38
N ILE A 10 0.37 -11.18 -19.16
CA ILE A 10 -1.03 -11.26 -18.70
C ILE A 10 -1.67 -9.88 -18.51
N VAL A 11 -0.89 -8.92 -18.01
CA VAL A 11 -1.35 -7.53 -17.83
C VAL A 11 -1.79 -6.87 -19.15
N LYS A 12 -1.36 -7.39 -20.31
CA LYS A 12 -1.76 -6.88 -21.63
C LYS A 12 -3.02 -7.52 -22.19
N GLU A 13 -3.40 -8.72 -21.73
CA GLU A 13 -4.44 -9.52 -22.40
C GLU A 13 -5.79 -9.44 -21.69
N GLU A 14 -5.91 -9.54 -20.36
CA GLU A 14 -7.17 -9.29 -19.64
C GLU A 14 -6.98 -9.36 -18.11
N TRP A 15 -7.00 -8.21 -17.43
CA TRP A 15 -7.28 -8.01 -15.99
C TRP A 15 -6.37 -8.64 -14.91
N THR A 16 -6.32 -7.90 -13.80
CA THR A 16 -5.54 -8.11 -12.57
C THR A 16 -5.95 -9.27 -11.67
N ASN A 17 -7.10 -9.91 -11.93
CA ASN A 17 -7.63 -10.96 -11.04
C ASN A 17 -6.82 -12.26 -11.09
N GLU A 18 -6.16 -12.57 -12.21
CA GLU A 18 -5.36 -13.80 -12.32
C GLU A 18 -3.94 -13.65 -11.75
N VAL A 19 -3.47 -12.40 -11.61
CA VAL A 19 -2.13 -12.09 -11.10
C VAL A 19 -2.16 -11.84 -9.59
N PHE A 20 -3.26 -11.33 -9.05
CA PHE A 20 -3.39 -11.07 -7.62
C PHE A 20 -3.81 -12.30 -6.83
N ASP A 21 -3.29 -12.38 -5.61
CA ASP A 21 -3.66 -13.40 -4.65
C ASP A 21 -5.14 -13.25 -4.24
N LEU A 22 -5.87 -14.36 -4.22
CA LEU A 22 -7.30 -14.37 -3.90
C LEU A 22 -7.60 -13.88 -2.48
N GLU A 23 -6.71 -14.13 -1.51
CA GLU A 23 -6.86 -13.61 -0.14
C GLU A 23 -6.65 -12.10 -0.09
N LEU A 24 -5.69 -11.60 -0.88
CA LEU A 24 -5.45 -10.17 -1.03
C LEU A 24 -6.63 -9.45 -1.70
N MET A 25 -7.24 -10.08 -2.70
CA MET A 25 -8.42 -9.54 -3.38
C MET A 25 -9.67 -9.52 -2.51
N ARG A 26 -9.81 -10.50 -1.60
CA ARG A 26 -10.91 -10.54 -0.61
C ARG A 26 -10.84 -9.35 0.34
N ASP A 27 -9.64 -9.00 0.78
CA ASP A 27 -9.41 -7.88 1.69
C ASP A 27 -9.44 -6.54 0.94
N ALA A 28 -9.17 -6.56 -0.38
CA ALA A 28 -9.27 -5.43 -1.30
C ALA A 28 -10.67 -5.25 -1.94
N ALA A 29 -11.74 -5.75 -1.31
CA ALA A 29 -13.10 -5.74 -1.87
C ALA A 29 -13.70 -4.34 -2.16
N GLY A 30 -13.03 -3.25 -1.79
CA GLY A 30 -13.36 -1.89 -2.20
C GLY A 30 -12.65 -1.49 -3.50
N THR A 31 -13.32 -0.73 -4.37
CA THR A 31 -12.78 -0.30 -5.67
C THR A 31 -11.43 0.43 -5.57
N ALA A 32 -11.24 1.22 -4.51
CA ALA A 32 -9.97 1.93 -4.26
C ALA A 32 -8.78 0.99 -4.00
N ALA A 33 -8.99 -0.12 -3.28
CA ALA A 33 -7.92 -1.05 -2.94
C ALA A 33 -7.44 -1.86 -4.16
N VAL A 34 -8.32 -2.15 -5.12
CA VAL A 34 -7.93 -2.79 -6.39
C VAL A 34 -7.05 -1.86 -7.24
N ASP A 35 -7.36 -0.56 -7.27
CA ASP A 35 -6.56 0.44 -7.98
C ASP A 35 -5.18 0.63 -7.32
N GLU A 36 -5.10 0.63 -5.99
CA GLU A 36 -3.83 0.64 -5.24
C GLU A 36 -2.94 -0.56 -5.60
N LEU A 37 -3.53 -1.76 -5.61
CA LEU A 37 -2.82 -2.99 -5.97
C LEU A 37 -2.33 -2.96 -7.42
N LEU A 38 -3.18 -2.51 -8.36
CA LEU A 38 -2.81 -2.39 -9.76
C LEU A 38 -1.66 -1.41 -9.96
N ASN A 39 -1.69 -0.25 -9.29
CA ASN A 39 -0.62 0.74 -9.41
C ASN A 39 0.68 0.25 -8.76
N THR A 40 0.59 -0.48 -7.65
CA THR A 40 1.74 -1.14 -7.02
C THR A 40 2.36 -2.19 -7.96
N LEU A 41 1.54 -2.99 -8.63
CA LEU A 41 2.01 -3.98 -9.60
C LEU A 41 2.68 -3.33 -10.81
N LYS A 42 2.13 -2.23 -11.33
CA LYS A 42 2.77 -1.46 -12.42
C LYS A 42 4.14 -0.95 -12.01
N LEU A 43 4.27 -0.39 -10.81
CA LEU A 43 5.56 0.05 -10.27
C LEU A 43 6.54 -1.12 -10.14
N ALA A 44 6.09 -2.27 -9.65
CA ALA A 44 6.92 -3.47 -9.56
C ALA A 44 7.42 -3.92 -10.94
N LEU A 45 6.60 -3.85 -11.99
CA LEU A 45 7.00 -4.17 -13.37
C LEU A 45 8.08 -3.22 -13.90
N HIS A 46 8.02 -1.93 -13.57
CA HIS A 46 9.10 -0.98 -13.89
C HIS A 46 10.41 -1.32 -13.16
N CYS A 47 10.35 -1.81 -11.92
CA CYS A 47 11.53 -2.19 -11.14
C CYS A 47 12.28 -3.39 -11.73
N VAL A 48 11.58 -4.26 -12.48
CA VAL A 48 12.13 -5.48 -13.08
C VAL A 48 12.29 -5.36 -14.60
N ASP A 49 12.30 -4.14 -15.14
CA ASP A 49 12.46 -3.92 -16.57
C ASP A 49 13.73 -4.63 -17.10
N PRO A 50 13.64 -5.33 -18.26
CA PRO A 50 14.78 -6.00 -18.87
C PRO A 50 15.92 -5.03 -19.22
N ALA A 51 15.63 -3.76 -19.48
CA ALA A 51 16.61 -2.70 -19.64
C ALA A 51 16.96 -2.09 -18.26
N PRO A 52 18.19 -2.30 -17.74
CA PRO A 52 18.56 -1.79 -16.42
C PRO A 52 18.45 -0.26 -16.30
N ALA A 53 18.66 0.45 -17.41
CA ALA A 53 18.55 1.91 -17.47
C ALA A 53 17.11 2.44 -17.40
N ALA A 54 16.10 1.57 -17.61
CA ALA A 54 14.69 1.94 -17.51
C ALA A 54 14.13 1.74 -16.09
N ARG A 55 14.90 1.13 -15.19
CA ARG A 55 14.47 0.88 -13.81
C ARG A 55 14.51 2.19 -13.01
N PRO A 56 13.45 2.51 -12.26
CA PRO A 56 13.42 3.72 -11.45
C PRO A 56 14.44 3.67 -10.32
N GLU A 57 14.91 4.83 -9.89
CA GLU A 57 15.74 4.97 -8.71
C GLU A 57 14.91 4.70 -7.45
N VAL A 58 15.57 4.22 -6.37
CA VAL A 58 14.88 3.88 -5.12
C VAL A 58 14.07 5.05 -4.55
N GLN A 59 14.54 6.29 -4.73
CA GLN A 59 13.81 7.49 -4.29
C GLN A 59 12.51 7.69 -5.06
N GLN A 60 12.50 7.39 -6.36
CA GLN A 60 11.31 7.46 -7.19
C GLN A 60 10.32 6.35 -6.85
N ILE A 61 10.82 5.16 -6.51
CA ILE A 61 9.98 4.04 -6.04
C ILE A 61 9.27 4.42 -4.74
N LEU A 62 10.00 4.98 -3.76
CA LEU A 62 9.42 5.40 -2.49
C LEU A 62 8.35 6.47 -2.68
N GLN A 63 8.64 7.50 -3.48
CA GLN A 63 7.67 8.55 -3.80
C GLN A 63 6.40 7.99 -4.44
N GLN A 64 6.53 7.09 -5.42
CA GLN A 64 5.36 6.48 -6.07
C GLN A 64 4.58 5.57 -5.13
N LEU A 65 5.24 4.86 -4.21
CA LEU A 65 4.54 4.05 -3.19
C LEU A 65 3.73 4.93 -2.23
N ASP A 66 4.28 6.06 -1.79
CA ASP A 66 3.55 7.03 -0.95
C ASP A 66 2.36 7.64 -1.70
N GLU A 67 2.49 7.92 -3.00
CA GLU A 67 1.40 8.42 -3.84
C GLU A 67 0.30 7.37 -4.06
N ILE A 68 0.67 6.09 -4.16
CA ILE A 68 -0.28 4.98 -4.34
C ILE A 68 -1.16 4.83 -3.10
N ARG A 69 -0.61 4.98 -1.89
CA ARG A 69 -1.38 4.86 -0.65
C ARG A 69 -0.97 5.93 0.37
N PRO A 70 -1.54 7.15 0.29
CA PRO A 70 -1.15 8.26 1.15
C PRO A 70 -1.48 8.03 2.64
N ASP A 71 -2.47 7.19 2.95
CA ASP A 71 -2.94 6.96 4.32
C ASP A 71 -2.16 5.86 5.10
N ALA A 72 -1.27 5.09 4.45
CA ALA A 72 -0.52 4.02 5.13
C ALA A 72 0.57 4.56 6.07
N ALA A 73 1.10 5.76 5.79
CA ALA A 73 2.08 6.42 6.64
C ALA A 73 1.53 6.80 8.04
N GLY A 74 0.20 6.81 8.23
CA GLY A 74 -0.46 7.10 9.50
C GLY A 74 -0.70 5.90 10.42
N ALA A 75 -0.54 4.66 9.95
CA ALA A 75 -0.91 3.45 10.71
C ALA A 75 0.23 2.84 11.53
N THR A 76 1.43 3.41 11.50
CA THR A 76 2.60 2.93 12.26
C THR A 76 3.10 3.98 13.25
N GLY A 77 2.32 4.25 14.30
CA GLY A 77 2.83 5.01 15.45
C GLY A 77 1.82 5.83 16.24
N SER A 78 0.93 5.16 16.99
CA SER A 78 0.47 5.67 18.29
C SER A 78 -0.19 4.55 19.07
N SER A 79 0.63 3.78 19.79
CA SER A 79 0.18 2.93 20.88
C SER A 79 1.06 3.21 22.08
N GLU A 80 0.75 4.29 22.81
CA GLU A 80 1.10 4.57 24.21
C GLU A 80 0.03 5.56 24.70
N GLU A 81 -0.65 5.50 25.83
CA GLU A 81 -0.90 4.51 26.87
C GLU A 81 -2.06 5.15 27.66
N GLY A 82 -3.08 4.38 28.04
CA GLY A 82 -4.15 4.86 28.90
C GLY A 82 -3.64 5.14 30.31
N GLY A 83 -3.71 6.39 30.76
CA GLY A 83 -3.32 6.80 32.11
C GLY A 83 -4.28 7.81 32.70
N SER A 84 -5.42 7.31 33.19
CA SER A 84 -6.36 8.07 34.03
C SER A 84 -5.65 8.55 35.30
N ILE A 85 -5.45 9.86 35.46
CA ILE A 85 -5.34 10.47 36.78
C ILE A 85 -6.45 11.50 36.95
N ALA A 86 -7.53 11.06 37.57
CA ALA A 86 -8.50 11.94 38.18
C ALA A 86 -7.86 12.62 39.39
N ALA A 87 -7.92 13.96 39.46
CA ALA A 87 -8.15 14.73 40.69
C ALA A 87 -7.99 16.24 40.42
N ALA A 88 -9.11 16.96 40.39
CA ALA A 88 -9.30 18.22 41.10
C ALA A 88 -10.66 18.83 40.71
N SER A 89 -11.72 18.38 41.37
CA SER A 89 -12.97 19.15 41.45
C SER A 89 -13.01 19.78 42.83
N ALA A 90 -12.58 21.04 42.92
CA ALA A 90 -12.81 21.88 44.08
C ALA A 90 -13.80 22.98 43.67
N SER A 91 -15.05 22.87 44.11
CA SER A 91 -15.94 24.01 44.40
C SER A 91 -17.25 23.53 45.06
N ASN A 92 -17.39 23.95 46.32
CA ASN A 92 -18.58 24.30 47.10
C ASN A 92 -19.96 23.70 46.77
N ASN A 93 -20.64 23.16 47.79
CA ASN A 93 -21.67 23.94 48.51
C ASN A 93 -22.00 23.33 49.89
N GLU A 94 -22.06 24.22 50.90
CA GLU A 94 -22.62 24.14 52.28
C GLU A 94 -22.45 22.89 53.16
#